data_AF-A0A1Y0BPA8-F1
#
_entry.id   AF-A0A1Y0BPA8-F1
#
_cell.length_a   1.000
_cell.length_b   1.000
_cell.length_c   1.000
_cell.angle_alpha   90.00
_cell.angle_beta   90.00
_cell.angle_gamma   90.00
#
_symmetry.space_group_name_H-M   'P 1'
#
loop_
_entity.id
_entity.type
_entity.pdbx_description
1 polymer ?
#
loop_
_entity_poly.entity_id
_entity_poly.type
_entity_poly.pdbx_seq_one_letter_code
_entity_poly.pdbx_strand_id
1 'polypeptide(L)'
;MTEATIICPNCRTEIPLTESLAAPMLAATRRQFEQQLAQKDEDIAKREQGLRDKEKQLADAKRTLDEQIADQVAAQLQAERAHVVAEEGKKAKLASAAELEAKVRELGELKEVLKIRDEKLAEAQNAQAELIRKQRELDDARRELELTVEKRVQEGLTEVRTQAKREAEEGLKLKVMEKDQTIASMQQKIEELKQKAEQGSQQLQGEVQELELESLLRAKFPIDTIEPVPKGQFGGDALQRVMSPSGQASGTIL
;
A
#
# COMPACT_ATOMS: atom_id res chain seq x y z
N MET A 1 42.64 -8.30 -142.76
CA MET A 1 42.70 -7.65 -144.08
C MET A 1 43.89 -6.70 -144.13
N THR A 2 45.03 -7.29 -144.51
CA THR A 2 46.24 -6.80 -145.17
C THR A 2 47.13 -8.05 -145.17
N GLU A 3 47.02 -8.87 -146.21
CA GLU A 3 47.79 -10.13 -146.29
C GLU A 3 49.26 -9.77 -146.52
N ALA A 4 50.10 -10.10 -145.55
CA ALA A 4 51.53 -9.83 -145.64
C ALA A 4 52.19 -10.83 -146.58
N THR A 5 52.91 -10.36 -147.59
CA THR A 5 53.69 -11.19 -148.53
C THR A 5 55.17 -11.05 -148.24
N ILE A 6 55.89 -12.17 -148.20
CA ILE A 6 57.35 -12.19 -148.08
C ILE A 6 57.92 -12.62 -149.43
N ILE A 7 58.93 -11.89 -149.93
CA ILE A 7 59.61 -12.20 -151.19
C ILE A 7 60.81 -13.12 -150.89
N CYS A 8 60.87 -14.28 -151.54
CA CYS A 8 62.00 -15.19 -151.38
C CYS A 8 63.29 -14.59 -151.99
N PRO A 9 64.38 -14.43 -151.22
CA PRO A 9 65.62 -13.84 -151.72
C PRO A 9 66.38 -14.71 -152.73
N ASN A 10 66.02 -16.00 -152.89
CA ASN A 10 66.73 -16.93 -153.77
C ASN A 10 66.04 -17.16 -155.13
N CYS A 11 64.71 -17.04 -155.21
CA CYS A 11 63.95 -17.30 -156.45
C CYS A 11 62.91 -16.22 -156.80
N ARG A 12 62.83 -15.11 -156.03
CA ARG A 12 61.94 -13.95 -156.23
C ARG A 12 60.44 -14.26 -156.30
N THR A 13 60.02 -15.46 -155.89
CA THR A 13 58.60 -15.81 -155.79
C THR A 13 57.95 -15.09 -154.60
N GLU A 14 56.77 -14.52 -154.82
CA GLU A 14 55.93 -13.91 -153.78
C GLU A 14 55.22 -15.02 -152.98
N ILE A 15 55.52 -15.12 -151.69
CA ILE A 15 54.90 -16.09 -150.78
C ILE A 15 53.86 -15.34 -149.95
N PRO A 16 52.56 -15.56 -150.17
CA PRO A 16 51.52 -14.97 -149.32
C PRO A 16 51.52 -15.69 -147.97
N LEU A 17 51.64 -14.94 -146.87
CA LEU A 17 51.40 -15.45 -145.51
C LEU A 17 49.90 -15.73 -145.35
N THR A 18 49.44 -16.78 -146.00
CA THR A 18 48.08 -17.29 -145.87
C THR A 18 47.91 -17.98 -144.52
N GLU A 19 46.69 -17.99 -143.99
CA GLU A 19 46.33 -18.72 -142.75
C GLU A 19 46.83 -20.18 -142.74
N SER A 20 47.07 -20.78 -143.92
CA SER A 20 47.62 -22.13 -144.08
C SER A 20 49.04 -22.32 -143.55
N LEU A 21 49.90 -21.28 -143.52
CA LEU A 21 51.27 -21.37 -143.00
C LEU A 21 51.34 -21.11 -141.48
N ALA A 22 50.43 -20.29 -140.94
CA ALA A 22 50.34 -19.96 -139.52
C ALA A 22 49.46 -20.94 -138.71
N ALA A 23 48.53 -21.64 -139.35
CA ALA A 23 47.62 -22.60 -138.71
C ALA A 23 48.31 -23.68 -137.83
N PRO A 24 49.39 -24.37 -138.27
CA PRO A 24 50.03 -25.37 -137.43
C PRO A 24 50.75 -24.78 -136.21
N MET A 25 51.31 -23.58 -136.33
CA MET A 25 51.90 -22.84 -135.20
C MET A 25 50.82 -22.36 -134.21
N LEU A 26 49.71 -21.80 -134.71
CA LEU A 26 48.59 -21.38 -133.87
C LEU A 26 47.90 -22.58 -133.18
N ALA A 27 47.81 -23.73 -133.84
CA ALA A 27 47.27 -24.96 -133.25
C ALA A 27 48.17 -25.52 -132.14
N ALA A 28 49.50 -25.49 -132.33
CA ALA A 28 50.46 -25.88 -131.28
C ALA A 28 50.37 -24.93 -130.07
N THR A 29 50.31 -23.63 -130.31
CA THR A 29 50.15 -22.60 -129.26
C THR A 29 48.82 -22.74 -128.52
N ARG A 30 47.71 -23.02 -129.22
CA ARG A 30 46.40 -23.30 -128.60
C ARG A 30 46.46 -24.52 -127.67
N ARG A 31 47.06 -25.64 -128.12
CA ARG A 31 47.22 -26.84 -127.29
C ARG A 31 48.08 -26.58 -126.05
N GLN A 32 49.15 -25.79 -126.17
CA GLN A 32 49.97 -25.40 -125.02
C GLN A 32 49.18 -24.55 -124.02
N PHE A 33 48.40 -23.58 -124.49
CA PHE A 33 47.55 -22.77 -123.62
C PHE A 33 46.41 -23.57 -122.99
N GLU A 34 45.78 -24.48 -123.72
CA GLU A 34 44.76 -25.40 -123.18
C GLU A 34 45.35 -26.29 -122.07
N GLN A 35 46.55 -26.82 -122.26
CA GLN A 35 47.26 -27.58 -121.22
C GLN A 35 47.62 -26.73 -120.00
N GLN A 36 48.10 -25.51 -120.20
CA GLN A 36 48.42 -24.59 -119.10
C GLN A 36 47.17 -24.14 -118.33
N LEU A 37 46.05 -23.92 -119.02
CA LEU A 37 44.77 -23.61 -118.39
C LEU A 37 44.26 -24.81 -117.59
N ALA A 38 44.28 -26.01 -118.16
CA ALA A 38 43.89 -27.23 -117.45
C ALA A 38 44.76 -27.48 -116.20
N GLN A 39 46.07 -27.27 -116.28
CA GLN A 39 46.97 -27.37 -115.12
C GLN A 39 46.65 -26.31 -114.05
N LYS A 40 46.41 -25.07 -114.46
CA LYS A 40 46.04 -23.99 -113.52
C LYS A 40 44.68 -24.24 -112.88
N ASP A 41 43.71 -24.72 -113.63
CA ASP A 41 42.38 -25.07 -113.11
C ASP A 41 42.49 -26.23 -112.11
N GLU A 42 43.34 -27.23 -112.37
CA GLU A 42 43.62 -28.31 -111.42
C GLU A 42 44.32 -27.80 -110.14
N ASP A 43 45.30 -26.91 -110.26
CA ASP A 43 46.00 -26.31 -109.12
C ASP A 43 45.07 -25.41 -108.29
N ILE A 44 44.21 -24.63 -108.93
CA ILE A 44 43.18 -23.81 -108.27
C ILE A 44 42.19 -24.72 -107.55
N ALA A 45 41.70 -25.77 -108.20
CA ALA A 45 40.77 -26.73 -107.59
C ALA A 45 41.39 -27.41 -106.36
N LYS A 46 42.66 -27.84 -106.42
CA LYS A 46 43.39 -28.39 -105.27
C LYS A 46 43.54 -27.37 -104.15
N ARG A 47 43.85 -26.11 -104.47
CA ARG A 47 43.98 -25.03 -103.48
C ARG A 47 42.65 -24.69 -102.82
N GLU A 48 41.58 -24.60 -103.59
CA GLU A 48 40.22 -24.36 -103.06
C GLU A 48 39.76 -25.50 -102.17
N GLN A 49 40.02 -26.75 -102.54
CA GLN A 49 39.73 -27.90 -101.70
C GLN A 49 40.53 -27.85 -100.38
N GLY A 50 41.83 -27.56 -100.45
CA GLY A 50 42.67 -27.40 -99.27
C GLY A 50 42.23 -26.24 -98.35
N LEU A 51 41.71 -25.14 -98.92
CA LEU A 51 41.13 -24.04 -98.13
C LEU A 51 39.82 -24.47 -97.46
N ARG A 52 38.92 -25.15 -98.18
CA ARG A 52 37.67 -25.67 -97.61
C ARG A 52 37.92 -26.66 -96.47
N ASP A 53 38.92 -27.53 -96.61
CA ASP A 53 39.28 -28.48 -95.56
C ASP A 53 39.86 -27.77 -94.32
N LYS A 54 40.67 -26.72 -94.51
CA LYS A 54 41.14 -25.86 -93.40
C LYS A 54 40.01 -25.10 -92.73
N GLU A 55 39.06 -24.55 -93.49
CA GLU A 55 37.89 -23.88 -92.93
C GLU A 55 37.04 -24.83 -92.08
N LYS A 56 36.84 -26.07 -92.54
CA LYS A 56 36.16 -27.12 -91.75
C LYS A 56 36.94 -27.46 -90.49
N GLN A 57 38.24 -27.69 -90.58
CA GLN A 57 39.09 -27.97 -89.42
C GLN A 57 39.06 -26.82 -88.39
N LEU A 58 39.09 -25.57 -88.86
CA LEU A 58 38.99 -24.41 -87.98
C LEU A 58 37.59 -24.29 -87.34
N ALA A 59 36.53 -24.60 -88.07
CA ALA A 59 35.16 -24.59 -87.54
C ALA A 59 34.99 -25.68 -86.47
N ASP A 60 35.48 -26.89 -86.73
CA ASP A 60 35.42 -28.00 -85.77
C ASP A 60 36.30 -27.72 -84.54
N ALA A 61 37.52 -27.20 -84.73
CA ALA A 61 38.39 -26.80 -83.63
C ALA A 61 37.74 -25.71 -82.76
N LYS A 62 37.10 -24.71 -83.38
CA LYS A 62 36.35 -23.68 -82.64
C LYS A 62 35.22 -24.29 -81.82
N ARG A 63 34.41 -25.18 -82.41
CA ARG A 63 33.34 -25.87 -81.66
C ARG A 63 33.86 -26.67 -80.47
N THR A 64 34.92 -27.44 -80.66
CA THR A 64 35.52 -28.20 -79.56
C THR A 64 36.08 -27.30 -78.47
N LEU A 65 36.65 -26.15 -78.84
CA LEU A 65 37.16 -25.18 -77.87
C LEU A 65 36.00 -24.51 -77.12
N ASP A 66 34.94 -24.12 -77.83
CA ASP A 66 33.73 -23.52 -77.22
C ASP A 66 33.06 -24.49 -76.25
N GLU A 67 32.98 -25.78 -76.60
CA GLU A 67 32.48 -26.84 -75.71
C GLU A 67 33.37 -27.00 -74.46
N GLN A 68 34.69 -27.06 -74.62
CA GLN A 68 35.62 -27.15 -73.49
C GLN A 68 35.55 -25.93 -72.57
N ILE A 69 35.43 -24.72 -73.14
CA ILE A 69 35.25 -23.49 -72.38
C ILE A 69 33.92 -23.52 -71.64
N ALA A 70 32.84 -23.95 -72.29
CA ALA A 70 31.52 -24.06 -71.65
C ALA A 70 31.55 -25.04 -70.47
N ASP A 71 32.18 -26.20 -70.62
CA ASP A 71 32.32 -27.20 -69.57
C ASP A 71 33.18 -26.69 -68.40
N GLN A 72 34.30 -26.02 -68.69
CA GLN A 72 35.16 -25.42 -67.65
C GLN A 72 34.42 -24.33 -66.88
N VAL A 73 33.71 -23.44 -67.58
CA VAL A 73 32.91 -22.38 -66.95
C VAL A 73 31.79 -22.97 -66.12
N ALA A 74 31.10 -24.02 -66.61
CA ALA A 74 30.05 -24.69 -65.86
C ALA A 74 30.60 -25.33 -64.56
N ALA A 75 31.75 -26.01 -64.64
CA ALA A 75 32.40 -26.61 -63.48
C ALA A 75 32.85 -25.57 -62.45
N GLN A 76 33.47 -24.48 -62.90
CA GLN A 76 33.87 -23.36 -62.02
C GLN A 76 32.65 -22.72 -61.35
N LEU A 77 31.60 -22.44 -62.12
CA LEU A 77 30.37 -21.84 -61.59
C LEU A 77 29.69 -22.76 -60.57
N GLN A 78 29.71 -24.08 -60.79
CA GLN A 78 29.17 -25.03 -59.83
C GLN A 78 29.98 -25.04 -58.52
N ALA A 79 31.31 -25.00 -58.61
CA ALA A 79 32.18 -24.94 -57.44
C ALA A 79 32.01 -23.64 -56.66
N GLU A 80 31.93 -22.49 -57.33
CA GLU A 80 31.67 -21.20 -56.70
C GLU A 80 30.29 -21.14 -56.05
N ARG A 81 29.25 -21.63 -56.72
CA ARG A 81 27.90 -21.72 -56.14
C ARG A 81 27.90 -22.56 -54.88
N ALA A 82 28.57 -23.72 -54.89
CA ALA A 82 28.68 -24.57 -53.70
C ALA A 82 29.43 -23.86 -52.57
N HIS A 83 30.51 -23.15 -52.88
CA HIS A 83 31.27 -22.35 -51.92
C HIS A 83 30.42 -21.23 -51.30
N VAL A 84 29.71 -20.44 -52.13
CA VAL A 84 28.83 -19.37 -51.66
C VAL A 84 27.72 -19.92 -50.77
N VAL A 85 27.07 -21.01 -51.15
CA VAL A 85 26.04 -21.65 -50.32
C VAL A 85 26.60 -22.12 -48.98
N ALA A 86 27.80 -22.69 -48.96
CA ALA A 86 28.44 -23.14 -47.73
C ALA A 86 28.78 -21.97 -46.80
N GLU A 87 29.36 -20.89 -47.34
CA GLU A 87 29.73 -19.70 -46.58
C GLU A 87 28.51 -18.95 -46.06
N GLU A 88 27.48 -18.74 -46.88
CA GLU A 88 26.22 -18.13 -46.44
C GLU A 88 25.50 -19.00 -45.41
N GLY A 89 25.55 -20.34 -45.57
CA GLY A 89 25.04 -21.28 -44.58
C GLY A 89 25.76 -21.19 -43.24
N LYS A 90 27.10 -21.00 -43.23
CA LYS A 90 27.87 -20.78 -41.99
C LYS A 90 27.53 -19.43 -41.36
N LYS A 91 27.50 -18.36 -42.14
CA LYS A 91 27.16 -17.01 -41.65
C LYS A 91 25.75 -16.97 -41.06
N ALA A 92 24.77 -17.57 -41.73
CA ALA A 92 23.39 -17.67 -41.23
C ALA A 92 23.32 -18.43 -39.90
N LYS A 93 24.03 -19.55 -39.77
CA LYS A 93 24.12 -20.31 -38.51
C LYS A 93 24.76 -19.49 -37.38
N LEU A 94 25.85 -18.79 -37.66
CA LEU A 94 26.52 -17.95 -36.66
C LEU A 94 25.66 -16.77 -36.23
N ALA A 95 24.99 -16.10 -37.18
CA ALA A 95 24.07 -15.02 -36.87
C ALA A 95 22.88 -15.50 -36.02
N SER A 96 22.29 -16.64 -36.38
CA SER A 96 21.20 -17.25 -35.61
C SER A 96 21.65 -17.68 -34.21
N ALA A 97 22.85 -18.28 -34.08
CA ALA A 97 23.41 -18.65 -32.78
C ALA A 97 23.64 -17.42 -31.90
N ALA A 98 24.21 -16.35 -32.45
CA ALA A 98 24.42 -15.10 -31.73
C ALA A 98 23.10 -14.46 -31.27
N GLU A 99 22.06 -14.46 -32.12
CA GLU A 99 20.73 -13.96 -31.76
C GLU A 99 20.09 -14.82 -30.64
N LEU A 100 20.21 -16.15 -30.72
CA LEU A 100 19.71 -17.06 -29.70
C LEU A 100 20.45 -16.87 -28.37
N GLU A 101 21.77 -16.74 -28.39
CA GLU A 101 22.56 -16.46 -27.18
C GLU A 101 22.17 -15.13 -26.54
N ALA A 102 21.95 -14.09 -27.34
CA ALA A 102 21.46 -12.80 -26.84
C ALA A 102 20.09 -12.94 -26.16
N LYS A 103 19.14 -13.63 -26.80
CA LYS A 103 17.81 -13.90 -26.21
C LYS A 103 17.89 -14.75 -24.95
N VAL A 104 18.79 -15.73 -24.88
CA VAL A 104 18.99 -16.55 -23.67
C VAL A 104 19.52 -15.71 -22.52
N ARG A 105 20.45 -14.78 -22.78
CA ARG A 105 20.94 -13.84 -21.76
C ARG A 105 19.82 -12.91 -21.28
N GLU A 106 19.08 -12.29 -22.20
CA GLU A 106 17.94 -11.43 -21.87
C GLU A 106 16.88 -12.16 -21.04
N LEU A 107 16.53 -13.40 -21.40
CA LEU A 107 15.61 -14.24 -20.62
C LEU A 107 16.17 -14.57 -19.22
N GLY A 108 17.48 -14.74 -19.09
CA GLY A 108 18.14 -14.93 -17.80
C GLY A 108 18.03 -13.69 -16.90
N GLU A 109 18.34 -12.51 -17.46
CA GLU A 109 18.23 -11.22 -16.76
C GLU A 109 16.78 -10.93 -16.35
N LEU A 110 15.81 -11.14 -17.24
CA LEU A 110 14.39 -10.96 -16.94
C LEU A 110 13.90 -11.90 -15.83
N LYS A 111 14.36 -13.16 -15.81
CA LYS A 111 14.04 -14.11 -14.74
C LYS A 111 14.60 -13.67 -13.40
N GLU A 112 15.83 -13.15 -13.37
CA GLU A 112 16.43 -12.66 -12.13
C GLU A 112 15.71 -11.41 -11.61
N VAL A 113 15.34 -10.49 -12.51
CA VAL A 113 14.52 -9.32 -12.15
C VAL A 113 13.17 -9.74 -11.58
N LEU A 114 12.49 -10.71 -12.21
CA LEU A 114 11.22 -11.24 -11.70
C LEU A 114 11.38 -11.87 -10.32
N LYS A 115 12.42 -12.69 -10.11
CA LYS A 115 12.72 -13.29 -8.81
C LYS A 115 12.91 -12.24 -7.71
N ILE A 116 13.72 -11.20 -7.98
CA ILE A 116 13.92 -10.08 -7.03
C ILE A 116 12.59 -9.35 -6.75
N ARG A 117 11.74 -9.18 -7.76
CA ARG A 117 10.43 -8.53 -7.59
C ARG A 117 9.47 -9.38 -6.77
N ASP A 118 9.45 -10.69 -6.98
CA ASP A 118 8.63 -11.63 -6.22
C ASP A 118 9.06 -11.68 -4.75
N GLU A 119 10.37 -11.71 -4.49
CA GLU A 119 10.93 -11.64 -3.12
C GLU A 119 10.52 -10.34 -2.41
N LYS A 120 10.66 -9.19 -3.09
CA LYS A 120 10.21 -7.89 -2.55
C LYS A 120 8.72 -7.82 -2.33
N LEU A 121 7.92 -8.43 -3.22
CA LEU A 121 6.47 -8.47 -3.08
C LEU A 121 6.08 -9.31 -1.87
N ALA A 122 6.71 -10.48 -1.68
CA ALA A 122 6.48 -11.33 -0.52
C ALA A 122 6.88 -10.62 0.79
N GLU A 123 8.02 -9.94 0.81
CA GLU A 123 8.46 -9.13 1.96
C GLU A 123 7.44 -8.02 2.29
N ALA A 124 6.99 -7.27 1.28
CA ALA A 124 5.97 -6.23 1.46
C ALA A 124 4.64 -6.78 1.97
N GLN A 125 4.19 -7.93 1.46
CA GLN A 125 2.97 -8.60 1.92
C GLN A 125 3.09 -9.06 3.38
N ASN A 126 4.23 -9.63 3.76
CA ASN A 126 4.49 -10.05 5.14
C ASN A 126 4.53 -8.84 6.08
N ALA A 127 5.23 -7.76 5.70
CA ALA A 127 5.27 -6.53 6.47
C ALA A 127 3.86 -5.92 6.64
N GLN A 128 3.04 -5.93 5.58
CA GLN A 128 1.66 -5.48 5.66
C GLN A 128 0.82 -6.35 6.62
N ALA A 129 0.96 -7.66 6.56
CA ALA A 129 0.27 -8.58 7.46
C ALA A 129 0.68 -8.37 8.92
N GLU A 130 1.98 -8.17 9.19
CA GLU A 130 2.49 -7.85 10.52
C GLU A 130 1.97 -6.52 11.05
N LEU A 131 1.94 -5.48 10.20
CA LEU A 131 1.38 -4.18 10.59
C LEU A 131 -0.10 -4.28 10.96
N ILE A 132 -0.90 -5.04 10.21
CA ILE A 132 -2.31 -5.26 10.53
C ILE A 132 -2.46 -6.03 11.85
N ARG A 133 -1.60 -7.03 12.12
CA ARG A 133 -1.62 -7.76 13.41
C ARG A 133 -1.28 -6.84 14.57
N LYS A 134 -0.17 -6.09 14.46
CA LYS A 134 0.24 -5.11 15.48
C LYS A 134 -0.83 -4.05 15.72
N GLN A 135 -1.50 -3.58 14.66
CA GLN A 135 -2.59 -2.61 14.79
C GLN A 135 -3.75 -3.20 15.61
N ARG A 136 -4.17 -4.44 15.32
CA ARG A 136 -5.22 -5.12 16.09
C ARG A 136 -4.82 -5.32 17.55
N GLU A 137 -3.60 -5.78 17.80
CA GLU A 137 -3.07 -5.96 19.16
C GLU A 137 -3.06 -4.64 19.94
N LEU A 138 -2.63 -3.54 19.30
CA LEU A 138 -2.65 -2.21 19.92
C LEU A 138 -4.08 -1.71 20.18
N ASP A 139 -5.00 -1.92 19.24
CA ASP A 139 -6.39 -1.52 19.41
C ASP A 139 -7.07 -2.31 20.54
N ASP A 140 -6.81 -3.60 20.66
CA ASP A 140 -7.32 -4.44 21.74
C ASP A 140 -6.72 -4.06 23.09
N ALA A 141 -5.39 -3.86 23.15
CA ALA A 141 -4.71 -3.39 24.37
C ALA A 141 -5.22 -2.01 24.81
N ARG A 142 -5.51 -1.12 23.86
CA ARG A 142 -6.09 0.19 24.15
C ARG A 142 -7.49 0.07 24.76
N ARG A 143 -8.35 -0.79 24.20
CA ARG A 143 -9.70 -1.05 24.75
C ARG A 143 -9.64 -1.64 26.15
N GLU A 144 -8.74 -2.59 26.39
CA GLU A 144 -8.55 -3.19 27.72
C GLU A 144 -8.05 -2.17 28.74
N LEU A 145 -7.12 -1.28 28.33
CA LEU A 145 -6.64 -0.19 29.16
C LEU A 145 -7.76 0.81 29.49
N GLU A 146 -8.53 1.25 28.49
CA GLU A 146 -9.67 2.14 28.67
C GLU A 146 -10.69 1.53 29.65
N LEU A 147 -11.04 0.25 29.48
CA LEU A 147 -11.92 -0.47 30.40
C LEU A 147 -11.35 -0.56 31.83
N THR A 148 -10.05 -0.83 31.96
CA THR A 148 -9.37 -0.92 33.27
C THR A 148 -9.35 0.42 33.98
N VAL A 149 -9.10 1.51 33.24
CA VAL A 149 -9.16 2.88 33.76
C VAL A 149 -10.58 3.21 34.20
N GLU A 150 -11.59 2.94 33.37
CA GLU A 150 -12.99 3.16 33.75
C GLU A 150 -13.39 2.38 35.02
N LYS A 151 -13.01 1.11 35.13
CA LYS A 151 -13.24 0.31 36.33
C LYS A 151 -12.56 0.91 37.55
N ARG A 152 -11.28 1.27 37.47
CA ARG A 152 -10.56 1.92 38.59
C ARG A 152 -11.18 3.26 38.99
N VAL A 153 -11.65 4.04 38.02
CA VAL A 153 -12.34 5.31 38.29
C VAL A 153 -13.68 5.05 38.98
N GLN A 154 -14.46 4.07 38.52
CA GLN A 154 -15.71 3.69 39.17
C GLN A 154 -15.48 3.17 40.60
N GLU A 155 -14.52 2.28 40.79
CA GLU A 155 -14.10 1.77 42.10
C GLU A 155 -13.69 2.94 43.02
N GLY A 156 -12.79 3.82 42.57
CA GLY A 156 -12.40 5.01 43.33
C GLY A 156 -13.56 5.95 43.64
N LEU A 157 -14.50 6.15 42.70
CA LEU A 157 -15.71 6.94 42.96
C LEU A 157 -16.63 6.27 43.99
N THR A 158 -16.75 4.95 43.97
CA THR A 158 -17.53 4.22 44.99
C THR A 158 -16.87 4.34 46.36
N GLU A 159 -15.55 4.20 46.46
CA GLU A 159 -14.80 4.39 47.70
C GLU A 159 -15.01 5.80 48.25
N VAL A 160 -14.80 6.84 47.42
CA VAL A 160 -15.03 8.24 47.82
C VAL A 160 -16.47 8.48 48.26
N ARG A 161 -17.47 7.92 47.57
CA ARG A 161 -18.89 8.04 47.98
C ARG A 161 -19.15 7.34 49.31
N THR A 162 -18.61 6.15 49.53
CA THR A 162 -18.78 5.43 50.80
C THR A 162 -18.10 6.17 51.96
N GLN A 163 -16.90 6.71 51.73
CA GLN A 163 -16.17 7.49 52.71
C GLN A 163 -16.92 8.79 53.05
N ALA A 164 -17.36 9.54 52.04
CA ALA A 164 -18.16 10.75 52.24
C ALA A 164 -19.48 10.46 52.98
N LYS A 165 -20.14 9.33 52.69
CA LYS A 165 -21.35 8.91 53.41
C LYS A 165 -21.05 8.58 54.87
N ARG A 166 -19.97 7.85 55.15
CA ARG A 166 -19.53 7.55 56.52
C ARG A 166 -19.20 8.80 57.30
N GLU A 167 -18.40 9.71 56.72
CA GLU A 167 -18.03 10.99 57.34
C GLU A 167 -19.27 11.85 57.63
N ALA A 168 -20.24 11.87 56.72
CA ALA A 168 -21.51 12.57 56.94
C ALA A 168 -22.34 11.92 58.06
N GLU A 169 -22.47 10.59 58.09
CA GLU A 169 -23.18 9.84 59.13
C GLU A 169 -22.52 10.01 60.49
N GLU A 170 -21.18 9.94 60.57
CA GLU A 170 -20.41 10.18 61.80
C GLU A 170 -20.58 11.62 62.29
N GLY A 171 -20.51 12.61 61.38
CA GLY A 171 -20.75 14.02 61.71
C GLY A 171 -22.17 14.29 62.21
N LEU A 172 -23.18 13.66 61.61
CA LEU A 172 -24.57 13.72 62.08
C LEU A 172 -24.75 13.03 63.43
N LYS A 173 -24.16 11.85 63.61
CA LYS A 173 -24.20 11.09 64.86
C LYS A 173 -23.60 11.90 66.01
N LEU A 174 -22.46 12.54 65.80
CA LEU A 174 -21.84 13.44 66.78
C LEU A 174 -22.78 14.59 67.16
N LYS A 175 -23.38 15.28 66.17
CA LYS A 175 -24.35 16.35 66.43
C LYS A 175 -25.59 15.87 67.18
N VAL A 176 -26.11 14.67 66.86
CA VAL A 176 -27.24 14.08 67.57
C VAL A 176 -26.85 13.77 69.01
N MET A 177 -25.69 13.16 69.25
CA MET A 177 -25.19 12.90 70.61
C MET A 177 -25.01 14.19 71.43
N GLU A 178 -24.46 15.25 70.84
CA GLU A 178 -24.36 16.57 71.49
C GLU A 178 -25.74 17.14 71.85
N LYS A 179 -26.70 17.05 70.93
CA LYS A 179 -28.08 17.50 71.14
C LYS A 179 -28.78 16.67 72.21
N ASP A 180 -28.65 15.34 72.19
CA ASP A 180 -29.22 14.44 73.18
C ASP A 180 -28.66 14.70 74.58
N GLN A 181 -27.35 14.92 74.70
CA GLN A 181 -26.74 15.28 75.98
C GLN A 181 -27.20 16.66 76.47
N THR A 182 -27.40 17.61 75.55
CA THR A 182 -27.99 18.92 75.86
C THR A 182 -29.43 18.77 76.35
N ILE A 183 -30.25 17.96 75.66
CA ILE A 183 -31.64 17.68 76.02
C ILE A 183 -31.70 17.01 77.40
N ALA A 184 -30.86 16.02 77.67
CA ALA A 184 -30.79 15.34 78.96
C ALA A 184 -30.45 16.32 80.10
N SER A 185 -29.46 17.19 79.90
CA SER A 185 -29.12 18.25 80.85
C SER A 185 -30.26 19.27 81.04
N MET A 186 -30.96 19.64 79.97
CA MET A 186 -32.13 20.51 80.04
C MET A 186 -33.29 19.84 80.79
N GLN A 187 -33.56 18.56 80.54
CA GLN A 187 -34.60 17.78 81.24
C GLN A 187 -34.31 17.70 82.73
N GLN A 188 -33.07 17.44 83.14
CA GLN A 188 -32.66 17.46 84.54
C GLN A 188 -32.93 18.83 85.18
N LYS A 189 -32.56 19.93 84.51
CA LYS A 189 -32.85 21.28 85.01
C LYS A 189 -34.35 21.58 85.09
N ILE A 190 -35.16 21.12 84.14
CA ILE A 190 -36.62 21.27 84.18
C ILE A 190 -37.20 20.51 85.38
N GLU A 191 -36.71 19.31 85.65
CA GLU A 191 -37.16 18.51 86.80
C GLU A 191 -36.79 19.18 88.13
N GLU A 192 -35.56 19.69 88.25
CA GLU A 192 -35.12 20.47 89.42
C GLU A 192 -35.96 21.75 89.61
N LEU A 193 -36.29 22.46 88.52
CA LEU A 193 -37.14 23.65 88.56
C LEU A 193 -38.59 23.30 88.94
N LYS A 194 -39.13 22.19 88.44
CA LYS A 194 -40.45 21.68 88.83
C LYS A 194 -40.51 21.40 90.32
N GLN A 195 -39.54 20.67 90.87
CA GLN A 195 -39.49 20.37 92.30
C GLN A 195 -39.42 21.64 93.16
N LYS A 196 -38.63 22.63 92.75
CA LYS A 196 -38.56 23.94 93.44
C LYS A 196 -39.87 24.72 93.35
N ALA A 197 -40.53 24.70 92.19
CA ALA A 197 -41.83 25.35 92.01
C ALA A 197 -42.93 24.68 92.85
N GLU A 198 -42.95 23.35 92.93
CA GLU A 198 -43.88 22.59 93.79
C GLU A 198 -43.65 22.87 95.28
N GLN A 199 -42.39 22.93 95.74
CA GLN A 199 -42.08 23.33 97.12
C GLN A 199 -42.52 24.77 97.42
N GLY A 200 -42.28 25.71 96.50
CA GLY A 200 -42.76 27.08 96.64
C GLY A 200 -44.29 27.17 96.72
N SER A 201 -45.00 26.37 95.91
CA SER A 201 -46.47 26.32 95.92
C SER A 201 -47.03 25.77 97.24
N GLN A 202 -46.41 24.75 97.83
CA GLN A 202 -46.86 24.21 99.13
C GLN A 202 -46.65 25.21 100.26
N GLN A 203 -45.53 25.96 100.24
CA GLN A 203 -45.28 27.03 101.21
C GLN A 203 -46.29 28.17 101.06
N LEU A 204 -46.56 28.61 99.83
CA LEU A 204 -47.55 29.65 99.56
C LEU A 204 -48.97 29.23 99.97
N GLN A 205 -49.32 27.95 99.78
CA GLN A 205 -50.63 27.43 100.16
C GLN A 205 -50.83 27.45 101.69
N GLY A 206 -49.79 27.14 102.48
CA GLY A 206 -49.84 27.26 103.94
C GLY A 206 -50.02 28.70 104.39
N GLU A 207 -49.25 29.64 103.82
CA GLU A 207 -49.37 31.07 104.13
C GLU A 207 -50.77 31.63 103.82
N VAL A 208 -51.40 31.19 102.73
CA VAL A 208 -52.77 31.62 102.39
C VAL A 208 -53.80 31.07 103.39
N GLN A 209 -53.66 29.83 103.84
CA GLN A 209 -54.55 29.23 104.84
C GLN A 209 -54.43 29.92 106.21
N GLU A 210 -53.22 30.30 106.61
CA GLU A 210 -52.98 31.08 107.84
C GLU A 210 -53.67 32.46 107.76
N LEU A 211 -53.51 33.18 106.64
CA LEU A 211 -54.18 34.48 106.43
C LEU A 211 -55.71 34.37 106.40
N GLU A 212 -56.25 33.29 105.85
CA GLU A 212 -57.70 33.03 105.82
C GLU A 212 -58.23 32.71 107.24
N LEU A 213 -57.50 31.92 108.01
CA LEU A 213 -57.82 31.62 109.41
C LEU A 213 -57.86 32.89 110.26
N GLU A 214 -56.85 33.76 110.13
CA GLU A 214 -56.82 35.05 110.83
C GLU A 214 -58.02 35.92 110.49
N SER A 215 -58.34 36.02 109.20
CA SER A 215 -59.48 36.81 108.70
C SER A 215 -60.81 36.27 109.24
N LEU A 216 -60.96 34.95 109.28
CA LEU A 216 -62.16 34.29 109.81
C LEU A 216 -62.33 34.50 111.32
N LEU A 217 -61.24 34.40 112.08
CA LEU A 217 -61.25 34.66 113.53
C LEU A 217 -61.59 36.14 113.81
N ARG A 218 -61.01 37.08 113.07
CA ARG A 218 -61.31 38.53 113.22
C ARG A 218 -62.77 38.85 112.89
N ALA A 219 -63.33 38.18 111.89
CA ALA A 219 -64.73 38.35 111.52
C ALA A 219 -65.71 37.79 112.56
N LYS A 220 -65.42 36.62 113.15
CA LYS A 220 -66.30 35.97 114.14
C LYS A 220 -66.18 36.55 115.54
N PHE A 221 -65.02 37.08 115.91
CA PHE A 221 -64.76 37.64 117.24
C PHE A 221 -64.25 39.09 117.13
N PRO A 222 -65.10 40.08 116.82
CA PRO A 222 -64.67 41.45 116.55
C PRO A 222 -64.06 42.19 117.75
N ILE A 223 -64.35 41.73 118.97
CA ILE A 223 -63.83 42.30 120.22
C ILE A 223 -62.50 41.66 120.64
N ASP A 224 -62.14 40.50 120.08
CA ASP A 224 -60.92 39.77 120.40
C ASP A 224 -59.73 40.33 119.62
N THR A 225 -58.53 40.15 120.17
CA THR A 225 -57.28 40.53 119.48
C THR A 225 -56.61 39.27 118.94
N ILE A 226 -56.34 39.25 117.63
CA ILE A 226 -55.72 38.10 116.95
C ILE A 226 -54.36 38.53 116.42
N GLU A 227 -53.31 37.86 116.89
CA GLU A 227 -51.91 38.14 116.56
C GLU A 227 -51.27 36.94 115.84
N PRO A 228 -50.55 37.16 114.73
CA PRO A 228 -49.82 36.09 114.04
C PRO A 228 -48.65 35.58 114.90
N VAL A 229 -48.45 34.27 114.92
CA VAL A 229 -47.25 33.67 115.51
C VAL A 229 -46.13 33.64 114.47
N PRO A 230 -44.95 34.24 114.70
CA PRO A 230 -43.86 34.24 113.73
C PRO A 230 -43.35 32.83 113.40
N LYS A 231 -43.05 32.58 112.12
CA LYS A 231 -42.50 31.30 111.64
C LYS A 231 -41.27 30.87 112.45
N GLY A 232 -41.28 29.63 112.93
CA GLY A 232 -40.18 29.03 113.70
C GLY A 232 -40.38 29.04 115.23
N GLN A 233 -41.53 29.50 115.73
CA GLN A 233 -41.95 29.32 117.13
C GLN A 233 -42.94 28.15 117.25
N PHE A 234 -42.83 27.35 118.32
CA PHE A 234 -43.72 26.22 118.57
C PHE A 234 -45.00 26.68 119.28
N GLY A 235 -46.15 26.44 118.65
CA GLY A 235 -47.49 26.61 119.25
C GLY A 235 -48.41 27.50 118.42
N GLY A 236 -49.38 26.88 117.75
CA GLY A 236 -50.52 27.54 117.10
C GLY A 236 -50.22 28.24 115.76
N ASP A 237 -51.26 28.37 114.93
CA ASP A 237 -51.22 29.15 113.68
C ASP A 237 -51.51 30.64 113.96
N ALA A 238 -52.33 30.95 114.97
CA ALA A 238 -52.64 32.31 115.39
C ALA A 238 -52.94 32.35 116.89
N LEU A 239 -52.55 33.43 117.57
CA LEU A 239 -52.84 33.63 118.99
C LEU A 239 -54.06 34.54 119.13
N GLN A 240 -55.15 34.02 119.69
CA GLN A 240 -56.38 34.76 119.95
C GLN A 240 -56.47 35.14 121.44
N ARG A 241 -56.43 36.43 121.73
CA ARG A 241 -56.68 36.98 123.06
C ARG A 241 -58.17 37.33 123.19
N VAL A 242 -58.87 36.57 124.02
CA VAL A 242 -60.31 36.69 124.23
C VAL A 242 -60.60 37.87 125.16
N MET A 243 -61.43 38.80 124.72
CA MET A 243 -61.75 40.04 125.41
C MET A 243 -63.22 40.05 125.87
N SER A 244 -63.49 40.53 127.08
CA SER A 244 -64.85 40.73 127.55
C SER A 244 -65.51 41.92 126.84
N PRO A 245 -66.86 42.03 126.82
CA PRO A 245 -67.54 43.22 126.30
C PRO A 245 -67.16 44.54 127.01
N SER A 246 -66.57 44.46 128.21
CA SER A 246 -66.02 45.59 128.97
C SER A 246 -64.54 45.88 128.66
N GLY A 247 -63.94 45.20 127.67
CA GLY A 247 -62.56 45.38 127.22
C GLY A 247 -61.51 44.68 128.08
N GLN A 248 -61.89 43.75 128.95
CA GLN A 248 -60.98 43.07 129.88
C GLN A 248 -60.59 41.68 129.35
N ALA A 249 -59.29 41.40 129.26
CA ALA A 249 -58.78 40.13 128.75
C ALA A 249 -59.21 38.98 129.67
N SER A 250 -59.96 38.00 129.13
CA SER A 250 -60.56 36.89 129.87
C SER A 250 -59.84 35.56 129.64
N GLY A 251 -58.95 35.48 128.64
CA GLY A 251 -58.10 34.31 128.37
C GLY A 251 -57.34 34.43 127.05
N THR A 252 -56.49 33.44 126.76
CA THR A 252 -55.76 33.33 125.48
C THR A 252 -55.93 31.93 124.90
N ILE A 253 -56.17 31.85 123.60
CA ILE A 253 -56.25 30.61 122.80
C ILE A 253 -55.07 30.62 121.82
N LEU A 254 -54.43 29.46 121.67
CA LEU A 254 -53.34 29.17 120.73
C LEU A 254 -53.84 28.17 119.68
#